data_AF-A0A956K289-F1
#
_entry.id   AF-A0A956K289-F1
#
_cell.length_a   1.000
_cell.length_b   1.000
_cell.length_c   1.000
_cell.angle_alpha   90.00
_cell.angle_beta   90.00
_cell.angle_gamma   90.00
#
_symmetry.space_group_name_H-M   'P 1'
#
loop_
_entity.id
_entity.type
_entity.pdbx_description
1 polymer ?
#
loop_
_entity_poly.entity_id
_entity_poly.type
_entity_poly.pdbx_seq_one_letter_code
_entity_poly.pdbx_strand_id
1 'polypeptide(L)'
;LFHDAPAPSTVHQYLFKVLRCPQPARVSCAAITIGKRVVNMLYGHRSTRAELDDAEVDGLRRVSRAAAEAYVRLIAKRKSS
;
A
#
# COMPACT_ATOMS: atom_id res chain seq x y z
N LEU A 1 -0.25 -4.45 7.51
CA LEU A 1 0.82 -4.14 6.54
C LEU A 1 1.29 -5.46 5.97
N PHE A 2 1.36 -5.56 4.66
CA PHE A 2 1.92 -6.69 3.93
C PHE A 2 3.18 -6.21 3.20
N HIS A 3 4.28 -6.95 3.26
CA HIS A 3 5.44 -6.70 2.44
C HIS A 3 6.11 -8.04 2.13
N ASP A 4 6.04 -8.48 0.88
CA ASP A 4 6.67 -9.73 0.45
C ASP A 4 6.80 -9.78 -1.09
N ALA A 5 7.28 -10.90 -1.62
CA ALA A 5 7.18 -11.23 -3.04
C ALA A 5 5.71 -11.19 -3.49
N PRO A 6 5.40 -10.72 -4.72
CA PRO A 6 4.05 -10.78 -5.25
C PRO A 6 3.59 -12.24 -5.34
N ALA A 7 2.35 -12.50 -4.94
CA ALA A 7 1.75 -13.82 -5.11
C ALA A 7 1.81 -14.23 -6.59
N PRO A 8 2.26 -15.46 -6.91
CA PRO A 8 2.33 -15.93 -8.29
C PRO A 8 0.92 -15.96 -8.87
N SER A 9 0.70 -15.16 -9.92
CA SER A 9 -0.61 -14.99 -10.55
C SER A 9 -0.45 -14.72 -12.03
N THR A 10 -1.17 -15.47 -12.86
CA THR A 10 -1.23 -15.27 -14.32
C THR A 10 -1.74 -13.87 -14.66
N VAL A 11 -2.67 -13.32 -13.85
CA VAL A 11 -3.17 -11.95 -14.01
C VAL A 11 -2.05 -10.93 -13.76
N HIS A 12 -1.24 -11.15 -12.73
CA HIS A 12 -0.13 -10.27 -12.40
C HIS A 12 0.93 -10.30 -13.52
N GLN A 13 1.34 -11.49 -13.97
CA GLN A 13 2.28 -11.64 -15.08
C GLN A 13 1.78 -10.99 -16.38
N TYR A 14 0.51 -11.20 -16.71
CA TYR A 14 -0.10 -10.62 -17.91
C TYR A 14 -0.17 -9.08 -17.83
N LEU A 15 -0.52 -8.53 -16.67
CA LEU A 15 -0.59 -7.08 -16.46
C LEU A 15 0.77 -6.42 -16.74
N PHE A 16 1.84 -6.91 -16.13
CA PHE A 16 3.19 -6.36 -16.32
C PHE A 16 3.71 -6.58 -17.76
N LYS A 17 3.34 -7.70 -18.39
CA LYS A 17 3.59 -7.93 -19.83
C LYS A 17 2.91 -6.88 -20.71
N VAL A 18 1.61 -6.61 -20.51
CA VAL A 18 0.86 -5.62 -21.31
C VAL A 18 1.38 -4.21 -21.07
N LEU A 19 1.74 -3.87 -19.83
CA LEU A 19 2.34 -2.59 -19.48
C LEU A 19 3.81 -2.45 -19.95
N ARG A 20 4.39 -3.51 -20.52
CA ARG A 20 5.78 -3.56 -21.01
C ARG A 20 6.81 -3.16 -19.94
N CYS A 21 6.56 -3.55 -18.70
CA CYS A 21 7.47 -3.30 -17.58
C CYS A 21 7.79 -4.61 -16.83
N PRO A 22 8.97 -4.70 -16.18
CA PRO A 22 9.33 -5.88 -15.42
C PRO A 22 8.39 -6.05 -14.22
N GLN A 23 8.08 -7.29 -13.89
CA GLN A 23 7.34 -7.60 -12.67
C GLN A 23 8.16 -7.17 -11.44
N PRO A 24 7.54 -6.58 -10.41
CA PRO A 24 8.22 -6.27 -9.17
C PRO A 24 8.74 -7.52 -8.47
N ALA A 25 9.91 -7.40 -7.85
CA ALA A 25 10.50 -8.49 -7.05
C ALA A 25 9.90 -8.53 -5.64
N ARG A 26 9.53 -7.38 -5.09
CA ARG A 26 8.84 -7.23 -3.79
C ARG A 26 7.74 -6.18 -3.92
N VAL A 27 6.65 -6.38 -3.19
CA VAL A 27 5.52 -5.46 -3.08
C VAL A 27 5.24 -5.14 -1.62
N SER A 28 4.81 -3.93 -1.34
CA SER A 28 4.43 -3.46 0.00
C SER A 28 3.03 -2.87 -0.09
N CYS A 29 2.13 -3.34 0.77
CA CYS A 29 0.75 -2.90 0.85
C CYS A 29 0.38 -2.54 2.29
N ALA A 30 0.12 -1.27 2.55
CA ALA A 30 -0.40 -0.81 3.84
C ALA A 30 -1.86 -0.40 3.70
N ALA A 31 -2.76 -1.15 4.32
CA ALA A 31 -4.17 -0.78 4.38
C ALA A 31 -4.34 0.47 5.26
N ILE A 32 -5.09 1.45 4.77
CA ILE A 32 -5.52 2.63 5.51
C ILE A 32 -6.94 2.35 5.99
N THR A 33 -7.13 2.30 7.31
CA THR A 33 -8.40 1.96 7.93
C THR A 33 -8.98 3.12 8.73
N ILE A 34 -10.31 3.21 8.74
CA ILE A 34 -11.07 4.03 9.69
C ILE A 34 -11.98 3.10 10.48
N GLY A 35 -11.70 2.93 11.77
CA GLY A 35 -12.30 1.88 12.58
C GLY A 35 -12.01 0.51 11.96
N LYS A 36 -13.06 -0.27 11.66
CA LYS A 36 -12.95 -1.60 11.03
C LYS A 36 -12.99 -1.57 9.49
N ARG A 37 -13.17 -0.40 8.87
CA ARG A 37 -13.33 -0.29 7.41
C ARG A 37 -12.00 0.09 6.76
N VAL A 38 -11.57 -0.68 5.76
CA VAL A 38 -10.49 -0.27 4.85
C VAL A 38 -11.04 0.79 3.92
N VAL A 39 -10.43 1.97 3.92
CA VAL A 39 -10.87 3.11 3.11
C VAL A 39 -9.94 3.41 1.95
N ASN A 40 -8.67 3.00 2.05
CA ASN A 40 -7.69 3.09 0.97
C ASN A 40 -6.49 2.16 1.28
N MET A 41 -5.49 2.13 0.39
CA MET A 41 -4.23 1.44 0.62
C MET A 41 -3.06 2.25 0.04
N LEU A 42 -1.91 2.14 0.69
CA LEU A 42 -0.61 2.50 0.10
C LEU A 42 -0.03 1.27 -0.56
N TYR A 43 0.27 1.39 -1.85
CA TYR A 43 0.97 0.37 -2.62
C TYR A 43 2.33 0.91 -3.05
N GLY A 44 3.37 0.11 -2.85
CA GLY A 44 4.71 0.36 -3.35
C GLY A 44 5.36 -0.95 -3.77
N HIS A 45 6.36 -0.88 -4.63
CA HIS A 45 7.09 -2.06 -5.08
C HIS A 45 8.57 -1.75 -5.31
N ARG A 46 9.40 -2.81 -5.27
CA ARG A 46 10.83 -2.76 -5.57
C ARG A 46 11.15 -3.69 -6.73
N SER A 47 12.06 -3.26 -7.60
CA SER A 47 12.67 -4.11 -8.62
C SER A 47 13.74 -5.04 -8.02
N THR A 48 14.28 -4.70 -6.85
CA THR A 48 15.24 -5.53 -6.12
C THR A 48 14.52 -6.48 -5.16
N ARG A 49 15.19 -7.60 -4.80
CA ARG A 49 14.69 -8.56 -3.80
C ARG A 49 14.89 -8.10 -2.35
N ALA A 50 15.49 -6.92 -2.15
CA ALA A 50 15.75 -6.35 -0.84
C ALA A 50 14.44 -6.14 -0.07
N GLU A 51 14.43 -6.58 1.18
CA GLU A 51 13.33 -6.35 2.11
C GLU A 51 13.34 -4.91 2.59
N LEU A 52 12.18 -4.44 3.05
CA LEU A 52 12.15 -3.21 3.84
C LEU A 52 12.85 -3.45 5.17
N ASP A 53 13.71 -2.51 5.56
CA ASP A 53 14.23 -2.50 6.92
C ASP A 53 13.16 -2.03 7.93
N ASP A 54 13.44 -2.19 9.22
CA ASP A 54 12.50 -1.82 10.28
C ASP A 54 12.14 -0.32 10.27
N ALA A 55 13.08 0.54 9.89
CA ALA A 55 12.85 1.99 9.82
C ALA A 55 11.90 2.34 8.66
N GLU A 56 12.06 1.69 7.51
CA GLU A 56 11.18 1.82 6.36
C GLU A 56 9.77 1.26 6.65
N VAL A 57 9.69 0.11 7.31
CA VAL A 57 8.42 -0.47 7.79
C VAL A 57 7.72 0.48 8.75
N ASP A 58 8.44 1.06 9.70
CA ASP A 58 7.91 2.05 10.64
C ASP A 58 7.46 3.34 9.95
N GLY A 59 8.23 3.81 8.97
CA GLY A 59 7.85 4.94 8.11
C GLY A 59 6.51 4.68 7.44
N LEU A 60 6.34 3.50 6.83
CA LEU A 60 5.10 3.13 6.15
C LEU A 60 3.90 3.04 7.11
N ARG A 61 4.12 2.55 8.34
CA ARG A 61 3.09 2.56 9.40
C ARG A 61 2.70 3.98 9.80
N ARG A 62 3.67 4.87 9.99
CA ARG A 62 3.43 6.27 10.37
C ARG A 62 2.63 7.02 9.29
N VAL A 63 3.03 6.88 8.02
CA VAL A 63 2.33 7.51 6.90
C VAL A 63 0.89 6.96 6.77
N SER A 64 0.71 5.65 6.89
CA SER A 64 -0.63 5.03 6.82
C SER A 64 -1.56 5.54 7.91
N ARG A 65 -1.06 5.71 9.14
CA ARG A 65 -1.82 6.28 10.26
C ARG A 65 -2.17 7.75 10.04
N ALA A 66 -1.20 8.56 9.63
CA ALA A 66 -1.42 9.97 9.33
C ALA A 66 -2.47 10.17 8.21
N ALA A 67 -2.44 9.30 7.19
CA ALA A 67 -3.44 9.31 6.12
C ALA A 67 -4.84 8.93 6.64
N ALA A 68 -4.95 7.91 7.52
CA ALA A 68 -6.22 7.57 8.16
C ALA A 68 -6.82 8.74 8.94
N GLU A 69 -6.01 9.42 9.77
CA GLU A 69 -6.42 10.61 10.51
C GLU A 69 -6.87 11.75 9.57
N ALA A 70 -6.16 11.96 8.46
CA ALA A 70 -6.55 12.94 7.46
C ALA A 70 -7.89 12.61 6.82
N TYR A 71 -8.15 11.35 6.47
CA TYR A 71 -9.45 10.93 5.96
C TYR A 71 -10.58 11.13 6.98
N VAL A 72 -10.34 10.85 8.26
CA VAL A 72 -11.33 11.12 9.33
C VAL A 72 -11.69 12.61 9.35
N ARG A 73 -10.70 13.51 9.32
CA ARG A 73 -10.94 14.97 9.30
C ARG A 73 -11.74 15.40 8.08
N LEU A 74 -11.40 14.88 6.89
CA LEU A 74 -12.13 15.18 5.65
C LEU A 74 -13.58 14.72 5.70
N ILE A 75 -13.83 13.51 6.20
CA ILE A 75 -15.18 12.95 6.35
C ILE A 75 -15.99 13.75 7.37
N ALA A 76 -15.39 14.11 8.50
CA ALA A 76 -16.05 14.90 9.54
C ALA A 76 -16.46 16.28 9.02
N LYS A 77 -15.56 16.99 8.32
CA LYS A 77 -15.84 18.30 7.73
C LYS A 77 -17.00 18.24 6.73
N ARG A 78 -17.10 17.16 5.94
CA ARG A 78 -18.20 16.96 4.99
C ARG A 78 -19.54 16.72 5.68
N LYS A 79 -19.56 16.11 6.88
CA LYS A 79 -20.81 15.86 7.64
C LYS A 79 -21.36 17.10 8.34
N SER A 80 -20.53 18.10 8.59
CA SER A 80 -20.92 19.36 9.23
C SER A 80 -21.24 20.48 8.23
N SER A 81 -21.25 20.17 6.93
CA SER A 81 -21.69 21.06 5.84
C SER A 81 -23.00 20.53 5.27
#